data_AF-A0A7S1H326-F1
#
_entry.id   AF-A0A7S1H326-F1
#
_cell.length_a   1.000
_cell.length_b   1.000
_cell.length_c   1.000
_cell.angle_alpha   90.00
_cell.angle_beta   90.00
_cell.angle_gamma   90.00
#
_symmetry.space_group_name_H-M   'P 1'
#
loop_
_entity.id
_entity.type
_entity.pdbx_description
1 polymer ?
#
loop_
_entity_poly.entity_id
_entity_poly.type
_entity_poly.pdbx_seq_one_letter_code
_entity_poly.pdbx_strand_id
1 'polypeptide(L)'
;SFAIAMYSRKELLIENLAVVLTSMLISAGGGLFGTAAFVRAINLGGSNGSLVRLSVLARNITTALGIAVTQILNGNVSIAASVIVLTGIFAATFGRSILDSYGLKDPVARGLAIGSAGQGLGVASMSVEPDAFPFAAMAMVLTAVCATTLVSIPAVKDAIVSLATGS
;
A
#
# COMPACT_ATOMS: atom_id res chain seq x y z
N SER A 1 15.36 -8.17 -11.86
CA SER A 1 15.50 -8.83 -10.55
C SER A 1 14.17 -9.32 -9.96
N PHE A 2 13.13 -8.47 -9.84
CA PHE A 2 11.80 -8.88 -9.34
C PHE A 2 11.18 -10.06 -10.09
N ALA A 3 11.10 -9.98 -11.42
CA ALA A 3 10.50 -11.04 -12.25
C ALA A 3 11.20 -12.40 -12.09
N ILE A 4 12.51 -12.42 -11.86
CA ILE A 4 13.28 -13.67 -11.67
C ILE A 4 12.94 -14.28 -10.30
N ALA A 5 12.93 -13.49 -9.23
CA ALA A 5 12.58 -13.96 -7.89
C ALA A 5 11.14 -14.51 -7.82
N MET A 6 10.21 -13.86 -8.53
CA MET A 6 8.82 -14.30 -8.67
C MET A 6 8.71 -15.63 -9.42
N TYR A 7 9.43 -15.75 -10.54
CA TYR A 7 9.41 -16.96 -11.36
C TYR A 7 10.00 -18.16 -10.62
N SER A 8 11.08 -17.96 -9.85
CA SER A 8 11.74 -19.00 -9.06
C SER A 8 10.91 -19.56 -7.89
N ARG A 9 9.82 -18.88 -7.49
CA ARG A 9 8.95 -19.28 -6.36
C ARG A 9 7.47 -19.33 -6.75
N LYS A 10 7.17 -19.49 -8.04
CA LYS A 10 5.80 -19.51 -8.58
C LYS A 10 4.89 -20.59 -7.98
N GLU A 11 5.44 -21.76 -7.65
CA GLU A 11 4.67 -22.87 -7.06
C GLU A 11 4.18 -22.51 -5.66
N LEU A 12 5.06 -22.02 -4.78
CA LEU A 12 4.69 -21.55 -3.43
C LEU A 12 3.68 -20.38 -3.48
N LEU A 13 3.74 -19.55 -4.53
CA LEU A 13 2.78 -18.46 -4.74
C LEU A 13 1.40 -18.97 -5.17
N ILE A 14 1.35 -19.99 -6.03
CA ILE A 14 0.09 -20.61 -6.47
C ILE A 14 -0.55 -21.37 -5.31
N GLU A 15 0.24 -22.07 -4.51
CA GLU A 15 -0.25 -22.76 -3.30
C GLU A 15 -0.87 -21.79 -2.29
N ASN A 16 -0.28 -20.60 -2.14
CA ASN A 16 -0.75 -19.57 -1.21
C ASN A 16 -1.63 -18.49 -1.88
N LEU A 17 -2.13 -18.74 -3.10
CA LEU A 17 -2.83 -17.72 -3.88
C LEU A 17 -4.07 -17.16 -3.16
N ALA A 18 -4.81 -18.02 -2.44
CA ALA A 18 -5.96 -17.59 -1.66
C ALA A 18 -5.58 -16.57 -0.57
N VAL A 19 -4.44 -16.78 0.10
CA VAL A 19 -3.92 -15.87 1.14
C VAL A 19 -3.44 -14.56 0.50
N VAL A 20 -2.77 -14.63 -0.65
CA VAL A 20 -2.32 -13.46 -1.41
C VAL A 20 -3.51 -12.60 -1.88
N LEU A 21 -4.56 -13.22 -2.40
CA LEU A 21 -5.75 -12.51 -2.90
C LEU A 21 -6.55 -11.88 -1.76
N THR A 22 -6.77 -12.61 -0.67
CA THR A 22 -7.50 -12.09 0.49
C THR A 22 -6.73 -10.94 1.17
N SER A 23 -5.41 -11.08 1.35
CA SER A 23 -4.57 -10.01 1.90
C SER A 23 -4.53 -8.77 1.01
N MET A 24 -4.48 -8.93 -0.31
CA MET A 24 -4.59 -7.83 -1.27
C MET A 24 -5.92 -7.08 -1.13
N LEU A 25 -7.06 -7.79 -1.10
CA LEU A 25 -8.38 -7.17 -0.99
C LEU A 25 -8.52 -6.39 0.32
N ILE A 26 -8.10 -7.01 1.43
CA ILE A 26 -8.13 -6.40 2.76
C ILE A 26 -7.19 -5.20 2.81
N SER A 27 -5.98 -5.30 2.24
CA SER A 27 -5.02 -4.18 2.24
C SER A 27 -5.44 -3.03 1.34
N ALA A 28 -5.99 -3.31 0.15
CA ALA A 28 -6.45 -2.27 -0.76
C ALA A 28 -7.60 -1.47 -0.14
N GLY A 29 -8.62 -2.16 0.38
CA GLY A 29 -9.72 -1.53 1.08
C GLY A 29 -9.26 -0.84 2.38
N GLY A 30 -8.61 -1.60 3.27
CA GLY A 30 -8.14 -1.11 4.56
C GLY A 30 -7.14 0.03 4.45
N GLY A 31 -6.26 0.01 3.45
CA GLY A 31 -5.29 1.08 3.19
C GLY A 31 -5.96 2.37 2.74
N LEU A 32 -6.92 2.29 1.80
CA LEU A 32 -7.65 3.46 1.31
C LEU A 32 -8.61 4.04 2.37
N PHE A 33 -9.53 3.21 2.87
CA PHE A 33 -10.52 3.63 3.87
C PHE A 33 -9.89 3.95 5.22
N GLY A 34 -8.89 3.18 5.64
CA GLY A 34 -8.16 3.42 6.88
C GLY A 34 -7.34 4.70 6.83
N THR A 35 -6.68 5.00 5.70
CA THR A 35 -5.99 6.29 5.53
C THR A 35 -7.00 7.44 5.52
N ALA A 36 -8.14 7.31 4.83
CA ALA A 36 -9.21 8.31 4.84
C ALA A 36 -9.77 8.59 6.24
N ALA A 37 -10.07 7.54 7.01
CA ALA A 37 -10.51 7.66 8.40
C ALA A 37 -9.44 8.31 9.28
N PHE A 38 -8.18 7.92 9.11
CA PHE A 38 -7.06 8.45 9.89
C PHE A 38 -6.82 9.95 9.62
N VAL A 39 -6.77 10.38 8.37
CA VAL A 39 -6.55 11.80 8.03
C VAL A 39 -7.70 12.69 8.51
N ARG A 40 -8.92 12.16 8.57
CA ARG A 40 -10.07 12.83 9.17
C ARG A 40 -9.96 12.91 10.68
N ALA A 41 -9.63 11.80 11.35
CA ALA A 41 -9.51 11.74 12.81
C ALA A 41 -8.48 12.75 13.35
N ILE A 42 -7.34 12.90 12.67
CA ILE A 42 -6.30 13.86 13.04
C ILE A 42 -6.55 15.28 12.51
N ASN A 43 -7.65 15.50 11.77
CA ASN A 43 -7.99 16.77 11.13
C ASN A 43 -6.83 17.34 10.29
N LEU A 44 -6.19 16.49 9.47
CA LEU A 44 -4.96 16.84 8.77
C LEU A 44 -5.19 18.07 7.86
N GLY A 45 -4.43 19.15 8.08
CA GLY A 45 -4.56 20.41 7.35
C GLY A 45 -5.74 21.32 7.77
N GLY A 46 -6.47 21.00 8.85
CA GLY A 46 -7.54 21.86 9.39
C GLY A 46 -8.76 22.00 8.46
N SER A 47 -9.54 23.06 8.65
CA SER A 47 -10.80 23.31 7.92
C SER A 47 -10.65 23.38 6.39
N ASN A 48 -9.49 23.82 5.89
CA ASN A 48 -9.21 23.96 4.45
C ASN A 48 -8.26 22.87 3.92
N GLY A 49 -7.97 21.86 4.75
CA GLY A 49 -6.98 20.82 4.47
C GLY A 49 -7.39 19.74 3.48
N SER A 50 -8.55 19.89 2.81
CA SER A 50 -9.10 18.88 1.91
C SER A 50 -8.09 18.40 0.86
N LEU A 51 -7.37 19.35 0.23
CA LEU A 51 -6.31 19.03 -0.73
C LEU A 51 -5.19 18.17 -0.13
N VAL A 52 -4.75 18.48 1.09
CA VAL A 52 -3.70 17.70 1.78
C VAL A 52 -4.22 16.30 2.10
N ARG A 53 -5.45 16.19 2.61
CA ARG A 53 -6.07 14.89 2.93
C ARG A 53 -6.17 13.99 1.70
N LEU A 54 -6.68 14.54 0.59
CA LEU A 54 -6.82 13.83 -0.68
C LEU A 54 -5.45 13.36 -1.23
N SER A 55 -4.40 14.16 -1.02
CA SER A 55 -3.04 13.82 -1.45
C SER A 55 -2.43 12.65 -0.68
N VAL A 56 -2.82 12.45 0.58
CA VAL A 56 -2.27 11.40 1.44
C VAL A 56 -2.99 10.05 1.23
N LEU A 57 -4.20 10.04 0.66
CA LEU A 57 -4.97 8.82 0.40
C LEU A 57 -4.19 7.79 -0.45
N ALA A 58 -3.37 8.26 -1.38
CA ALA A 58 -2.58 7.42 -2.26
C ALA A 58 -1.27 6.89 -1.65
N ARG A 59 -1.00 7.13 -0.35
CA ARG A 59 0.29 6.77 0.29
C ARG A 59 0.63 5.27 0.25
N ASN A 60 -0.39 4.42 0.17
CA ASN A 60 -0.29 2.95 0.25
C ASN A 60 -0.18 2.28 -1.13
N ILE A 61 0.15 3.07 -2.16
CA ILE A 61 0.21 2.64 -3.55
C ILE A 61 1.61 2.97 -4.08
N THR A 62 2.11 2.17 -5.03
CA THR A 62 3.44 2.41 -5.62
C THR A 62 3.46 3.79 -6.25
N THR A 63 4.59 4.50 -6.17
CA THR A 63 4.69 5.92 -6.56
C THR A 63 4.02 6.24 -7.90
N ALA A 64 4.24 5.42 -8.93
CA ALA A 64 3.61 5.62 -10.24
C ALA A 64 2.08 5.53 -10.20
N LEU A 65 1.51 4.50 -9.55
CA LEU A 65 0.06 4.32 -9.42
C LEU A 65 -0.54 5.32 -8.42
N GLY A 66 0.20 5.69 -7.37
CA GLY A 66 -0.20 6.68 -6.38
C GLY A 66 -0.33 8.08 -6.98
N ILE A 67 0.53 8.45 -7.92
CA ILE A 67 0.40 9.68 -8.70
C ILE A 67 -0.90 9.67 -9.50
N ALA A 68 -1.19 8.59 -10.23
CA ALA A 68 -2.43 8.47 -11.02
C ALA A 68 -3.69 8.55 -10.14
N VAL A 69 -3.70 7.83 -9.01
CA VAL A 69 -4.80 7.87 -8.03
C VAL A 69 -4.97 9.27 -7.44
N THR A 70 -3.88 9.97 -7.12
CA THR A 70 -3.94 11.34 -6.61
C THR A 70 -4.56 12.29 -7.62
N GLN A 71 -4.25 12.13 -8.91
CA GLN A 71 -4.87 12.92 -9.97
C GLN A 71 -6.38 12.64 -10.08
N ILE A 72 -6.80 11.37 -10.01
CA ILE A 72 -8.22 10.97 -10.03
C ILE A 72 -8.99 11.57 -8.83
N LEU A 73 -8.32 11.67 -7.68
CA LEU A 73 -8.86 12.23 -6.44
C LEU A 73 -8.75 13.76 -6.36
N ASN A 74 -8.20 14.43 -7.37
CA ASN A 74 -7.93 15.88 -7.37
C ASN A 74 -7.04 16.35 -6.19
N GLY A 75 -6.10 15.51 -5.76
CA GLY A 75 -5.09 15.86 -4.76
C GLY A 75 -3.86 16.53 -5.38
N ASN A 76 -2.94 16.98 -4.53
CA ASN A 76 -1.64 17.51 -4.93
C ASN A 76 -0.61 16.37 -5.09
N VAL A 77 -0.18 16.16 -6.33
CA VAL A 77 0.76 15.09 -6.71
C VAL A 77 2.12 15.22 -6.00
N SER A 78 2.63 16.44 -5.80
CA SER A 78 3.91 16.67 -5.12
C SER A 78 3.88 16.24 -3.66
N ILE A 79 2.76 16.51 -2.97
CA ILE A 79 2.56 16.08 -1.58
C ILE A 79 2.45 14.56 -1.54
N ALA A 80 1.64 13.96 -2.42
CA ALA A 80 1.48 12.51 -2.48
C ALA A 80 2.81 11.78 -2.72
N ALA A 81 3.59 12.21 -3.72
CA ALA A 81 4.89 11.61 -4.03
C ALA A 81 5.85 11.67 -2.83
N SER A 82 5.91 12.82 -2.15
CA SER A 82 6.74 13.00 -0.95
C SER A 82 6.32 12.05 0.17
N VAL A 83 5.03 11.92 0.43
CA VAL A 83 4.49 11.04 1.49
C VAL A 83 4.71 9.57 1.15
N ILE A 84 4.56 9.16 -0.12
CA ILE A 84 4.82 7.79 -0.58
C ILE A 84 6.30 7.43 -0.36
N VAL A 85 7.23 8.32 -0.73
CA VAL A 85 8.66 8.10 -0.54
C VAL A 85 9.02 8.02 0.94
N LEU A 86 8.52 8.95 1.75
CA LEU A 86 8.74 8.94 3.20
C LEU A 86 8.24 7.63 3.82
N THR A 87 7.00 7.24 3.51
CA THR A 87 6.43 5.99 4.02
C THR A 87 7.27 4.78 3.56
N GLY A 88 7.76 4.81 2.31
CA GLY A 88 8.64 3.78 1.75
C GLY A 88 9.97 3.64 2.51
N ILE A 89 10.57 4.76 2.90
CA ILE A 89 11.77 4.78 3.73
C ILE A 89 11.44 4.20 5.12
N PHE A 90 10.35 4.63 5.75
CA PHE A 90 9.92 4.08 7.03
C PHE A 90 9.69 2.56 6.97
N ALA A 91 9.01 2.07 5.93
CA ALA A 91 8.80 0.64 5.73
C ALA A 91 10.12 -0.12 5.52
N ALA A 92 11.06 0.44 4.75
CA ALA A 92 12.34 -0.19 4.50
C ALA A 92 13.24 -0.25 5.74
N THR A 93 13.19 0.78 6.59
CA THR A 93 13.99 0.89 7.81
C THR A 93 13.39 0.09 8.97
N PHE A 94 12.09 0.24 9.21
CA PHE A 94 11.43 -0.30 10.41
C PHE A 94 10.58 -1.55 10.13
N GLY A 95 10.19 -1.82 8.89
CA GLY A 95 9.24 -2.88 8.57
C GLY A 95 9.66 -4.24 9.12
N ARG A 96 10.91 -4.65 8.87
CA ARG A 96 11.45 -5.91 9.41
C ARG A 96 11.50 -5.93 10.94
N SER A 97 12.01 -4.86 11.55
CA SER A 97 12.09 -4.76 13.02
C SER A 97 10.71 -4.84 13.67
N ILE A 98 9.68 -4.27 13.04
CA ILE A 98 8.28 -4.40 13.48
C ILE A 98 7.83 -5.87 13.39
N LEU A 99 8.04 -6.54 12.24
CA LEU A 99 7.68 -7.95 12.07
C LEU A 99 8.39 -8.86 13.08
N ASP A 100 9.67 -8.60 13.35
CA ASP A 100 10.48 -9.34 14.33
C ASP A 100 9.94 -9.13 15.75
N SER A 101 9.54 -7.90 16.09
CA SER A 101 8.96 -7.56 17.40
C SER A 101 7.62 -8.26 17.64
N TYR A 102 6.82 -8.44 16.58
CA TYR A 102 5.59 -9.24 16.64
C TYR A 102 5.84 -10.75 16.54
N GLY A 103 7.09 -11.21 16.42
CA GLY A 103 7.45 -12.63 16.35
C GLY A 103 6.97 -13.32 15.07
N LEU A 104 6.68 -12.57 14.00
CA LEU A 104 6.24 -13.13 12.72
C LEU A 104 7.42 -13.82 12.03
N LYS A 105 7.39 -15.15 11.92
CA LYS A 105 8.46 -15.95 11.30
C LYS A 105 8.11 -16.50 9.93
N ASP A 106 6.83 -16.57 9.61
CA ASP A 106 6.34 -17.13 8.36
C ASP A 106 6.71 -16.21 7.16
N PRO A 107 7.48 -16.69 6.17
CA PRO A 107 7.93 -15.86 5.06
C PRO A 107 6.78 -15.36 4.19
N VAL A 108 5.67 -16.11 4.09
CA VAL A 108 4.48 -15.67 3.37
C VAL A 108 3.88 -14.47 4.07
N ALA A 109 3.55 -14.57 5.36
CA ALA A 109 2.98 -13.49 6.15
C ALA A 109 3.89 -12.25 6.19
N ARG A 110 5.19 -12.43 6.39
CA ARG A 110 6.16 -11.32 6.38
C ARG A 110 6.20 -10.60 5.03
N GLY A 111 6.28 -11.38 3.95
CA GLY A 111 6.29 -10.84 2.60
C GLY A 111 5.01 -10.09 2.28
N LEU A 112 3.85 -10.72 2.52
CA LEU A 112 2.54 -10.09 2.32
C LEU A 112 2.41 -8.80 3.14
N ALA A 113 2.77 -8.80 4.43
CA ALA A 113 2.66 -7.61 5.28
C ALA A 113 3.44 -6.41 4.74
N ILE A 114 4.69 -6.61 4.30
CA ILE A 114 5.52 -5.53 3.74
C ILE A 114 5.04 -5.15 2.34
N GLY A 115 4.68 -6.12 1.50
CA GLY A 115 4.24 -5.89 0.14
C GLY A 115 2.89 -5.20 0.04
N SER A 116 1.95 -5.56 0.91
CA SER A 116 0.60 -4.98 0.99
C SER A 116 0.60 -3.49 1.30
N ALA A 117 1.70 -2.94 1.84
CA ALA A 117 1.88 -1.50 2.02
C ALA A 117 2.16 -0.74 0.70
N GLY A 118 2.31 -1.46 -0.42
CA GLY A 118 2.35 -0.91 -1.77
C GLY A 118 3.60 -0.11 -2.13
N GLN A 119 4.72 -0.27 -1.41
CA GLN A 119 5.90 0.59 -1.59
C GLN A 119 7.15 -0.18 -2.02
N GLY A 120 7.75 0.26 -3.14
CA GLY A 120 8.91 -0.41 -3.73
C GLY A 120 10.14 -0.46 -2.81
N LEU A 121 10.38 0.59 -2.01
CA LEU A 121 11.48 0.62 -1.05
C LEU A 121 11.31 -0.41 0.09
N GLY A 122 10.09 -0.54 0.62
CA GLY A 122 9.77 -1.55 1.63
C GLY A 122 9.98 -2.96 1.09
N VAL A 123 9.48 -3.24 -0.12
CA VAL A 123 9.70 -4.53 -0.78
C VAL A 123 11.19 -4.77 -1.04
N ALA A 124 11.95 -3.76 -1.48
CA ALA A 124 13.38 -3.89 -1.70
C ALA A 124 14.14 -4.25 -0.42
N SER A 125 13.67 -3.79 0.74
CA SER A 125 14.25 -4.14 2.04
C SER A 125 14.11 -5.63 2.40
N MET A 126 13.16 -6.34 1.78
CA MET A 126 12.98 -7.79 1.94
C MET A 126 13.97 -8.62 1.14
N SER A 127 14.85 -8.02 0.33
CA SER A 127 15.87 -8.74 -0.44
C SER A 127 16.82 -9.59 0.41
N VAL A 128 16.96 -9.25 1.70
CA VAL A 128 17.70 -10.03 2.71
C VAL A 128 16.95 -11.27 3.22
N GLU A 129 15.67 -11.41 2.91
CA GLU A 129 14.81 -12.55 3.25
C GLU A 129 14.27 -13.17 1.94
N PRO A 130 15.08 -14.03 1.27
CA PRO A 130 14.82 -14.46 -0.10
C PRO A 130 13.49 -15.20 -0.29
N ASP A 131 13.00 -15.87 0.76
CA ASP A 131 11.74 -16.60 0.72
C ASP A 131 10.52 -15.70 0.90
N ALA A 132 10.65 -14.55 1.57
CA ALA A 132 9.58 -13.59 1.77
C ALA A 132 9.51 -12.52 0.64
N PHE A 133 10.65 -12.21 0.02
CA PHE A 133 10.76 -11.20 -1.03
C PHE A 133 9.79 -11.39 -2.22
N PRO A 134 9.59 -12.60 -2.77
CA PRO A 134 8.62 -12.82 -3.84
C PRO A 134 7.19 -12.49 -3.42
N PHE A 135 6.77 -12.90 -2.21
CA PHE A 135 5.44 -12.59 -1.69
C PHE A 135 5.24 -11.09 -1.52
N ALA A 136 6.26 -10.37 -1.07
CA ALA A 136 6.22 -8.91 -0.97
C ALA A 136 6.06 -8.23 -2.34
N ALA A 137 6.79 -8.70 -3.35
CA ALA A 137 6.68 -8.18 -4.71
C ALA A 137 5.28 -8.39 -5.32
N MET A 138 4.72 -9.60 -5.18
CA MET A 138 3.35 -9.91 -5.64
C MET A 138 2.33 -9.07 -4.90
N ALA A 139 2.36 -9.06 -3.57
CA ALA A 139 1.40 -8.31 -2.76
C ALA A 139 1.42 -6.82 -3.12
N MET A 140 2.59 -6.24 -3.38
CA MET A 140 2.70 -4.84 -3.81
C MET A 140 2.01 -4.59 -5.13
N VAL A 141 2.33 -5.38 -6.18
CA VAL A 141 1.74 -5.18 -7.51
C VAL A 141 0.23 -5.41 -7.46
N LEU A 142 -0.20 -6.50 -6.82
CA LEU A 142 -1.59 -6.88 -6.77
C LEU A 142 -2.41 -5.88 -5.95
N THR A 143 -1.93 -5.45 -4.78
CA THR A 143 -2.60 -4.43 -3.96
C THR A 143 -2.69 -3.10 -4.71
N ALA A 144 -1.64 -2.70 -5.42
CA ALA A 144 -1.65 -1.46 -6.19
C ALA A 144 -2.64 -1.50 -7.35
N VAL A 145 -2.72 -2.62 -8.08
CA VAL A 145 -3.74 -2.83 -9.12
C VAL A 145 -5.13 -2.79 -8.50
N CYS A 146 -5.36 -3.53 -7.41
CA CYS A 146 -6.64 -3.55 -6.70
C CYS A 146 -7.09 -2.16 -6.29
N ALA A 147 -6.25 -1.43 -5.55
CA ALA A 147 -6.55 -0.11 -5.04
C ALA A 147 -6.84 0.88 -6.18
N THR A 148 -6.08 0.80 -7.28
CA THR A 148 -6.31 1.64 -8.45
C THR A 148 -7.64 1.31 -9.13
N THR A 149 -7.97 0.02 -9.30
CA THR A 149 -9.27 -0.39 -9.85
C THR A 149 -10.42 0.01 -8.94
N LEU A 150 -10.28 -0.12 -7.61
CA LEU A 150 -11.30 0.33 -6.65
C LEU A 150 -11.54 1.84 -6.76
N VAL A 151 -10.49 2.66 -6.81
CA VAL A 151 -10.63 4.12 -6.92
C VAL A 151 -11.23 4.55 -8.26
N SER A 152 -11.03 3.77 -9.33
CA SER A 152 -11.67 4.03 -10.62
C SER A 152 -13.20 3.86 -10.59
N ILE A 153 -13.76 3.16 -9.59
CA ILE A 153 -15.21 3.03 -9.41
C ILE A 153 -15.75 4.32 -8.75
N PRO A 154 -16.65 5.08 -9.39
CA PRO A 154 -17.14 6.36 -8.86
C PRO A 154 -17.72 6.27 -7.45
N ALA A 155 -18.51 5.23 -7.17
CA ALA A 155 -19.12 5.03 -5.85
C ALA A 155 -18.08 4.86 -4.73
N VAL A 156 -16.97 4.15 -5.01
CA VAL A 156 -15.89 3.92 -4.04
C VAL A 156 -15.07 5.19 -3.86
N LYS A 157 -14.75 5.87 -4.97
CA LYS A 157 -14.09 7.18 -4.94
C LYS A 157 -14.83 8.16 -4.06
N ASP A 158 -16.13 8.35 -4.30
CA ASP A 158 -16.93 9.33 -3.57
C ASP A 158 -17.05 8.97 -2.10
N ALA A 159 -17.18 7.68 -1.77
CA ALA A 159 -17.17 7.21 -0.39
C ALA A 159 -15.85 7.50 0.35
N ILE A 160 -14.69 7.25 -0.29
CA ILE A 160 -13.37 7.51 0.32
C ILE A 160 -13.15 9.02 0.47
N VAL A 161 -13.52 9.80 -0.54
CA VAL A 161 -13.42 11.27 -0.51
C VAL A 161 -14.29 11.82 0.63
N SER A 162 -15.57 11.46 0.68
CA SER A 162 -16.49 11.90 1.74
C SER A 162 -16.00 11.47 3.14
N LEU A 163 -15.46 10.26 3.25
CA LEU A 163 -14.86 9.79 4.51
C LEU A 163 -13.66 10.66 4.91
N ALA A 164 -12.78 11.04 3.98
CA ALA A 164 -11.59 11.83 4.26
C ALA A 164 -11.88 13.31 4.53
N THR A 165 -12.82 13.91 3.80
CA THR A 165 -13.11 15.36 3.84
C THR A 165 -14.24 15.70 4.80
N GLY A 166 -15.17 14.78 5.04
CA GLY A 166 -16.36 15.01 5.86
C GLY A 166 -17.47 15.81 5.20
N SER A 167 -17.41 15.93 3.88
CA SER A 167 -18.45 16.52 3.01
C SER A 167 -19.35 15.45 2.40
#